data_AF-A0AAD7FBK8-F1
#
_entry.id   AF-A0AAD7FBK8-F1
#
_cell.length_a   1.000
_cell.length_b   1.000
_cell.length_c   1.000
_cell.angle_alpha   90.00
_cell.angle_beta   90.00
_cell.angle_gamma   90.00
#
_symmetry.space_group_name_H-M   'P 1'
#
loop_
_entity.id
_entity.type
_entity.pdbx_description
1 polymer ?
#
loop_
_entity_poly.entity_id
_entity_poly.type
_entity_poly.pdbx_seq_one_letter_code
_entity_poly.pdbx_strand_id
1 'polypeptide(L)'
;MERGWRDVRKDTLELHRQIFTYLEQSGLLDMESAVHRVCLYIIFQPRIQHSLDETRSSWNNHKIRTAGNTTPIALYQLSKTRAINRGYWTGDPGDDIRTASDPAYGEDPGERLPPADELANDPTSPDFSEFPNVAAERNAGIFVNEDEEIREAEEALGDLGIMEDDGNWGIDIYCRAVLIFTAHLEESEDEN
;
A
#
# COMPACT_ATOMS: atom_id res chain seq x y z
N MET A 1 -0.26 -2.84 22.40
CA MET A 1 -0.15 -1.75 21.41
C MET A 1 -1.00 -1.99 20.17
N GLU A 2 -1.30 -3.24 19.80
CA GLU A 2 -1.96 -3.57 18.52
C GLU A 2 -3.44 -3.19 18.39
N ARG A 3 -4.23 -3.16 19.46
CA ARG A 3 -5.69 -2.93 19.36
C ARG A 3 -6.05 -1.55 18.77
N GLY A 4 -5.44 -0.49 19.28
CA GLY A 4 -5.72 0.87 18.80
C GLY A 4 -5.23 1.13 17.37
N TRP A 5 -4.07 0.59 16.99
CA TRP A 5 -3.59 0.65 15.60
C TRP A 5 -4.50 -0.11 14.63
N ARG A 6 -4.99 -1.28 15.06
CA ARG A 6 -5.90 -2.09 14.26
C ARG A 6 -7.24 -1.37 14.07
N ASP A 7 -7.76 -0.72 15.10
CA ASP A 7 -9.05 -0.02 15.03
C ASP A 7 -8.98 1.24 14.15
N VAL A 8 -7.98 2.11 14.33
CA VAL A 8 -7.89 3.34 13.49
C VAL A 8 -7.56 3.01 12.05
N ARG A 9 -6.66 2.06 11.79
CA ARG A 9 -6.38 1.59 10.43
C ARG A 9 -7.60 0.95 9.80
N LYS A 10 -8.39 0.20 10.58
CA LYS A 10 -9.65 -0.36 10.12
C LYS A 10 -10.62 0.75 9.76
N ASP A 11 -10.81 1.77 10.60
CA ASP A 11 -11.73 2.88 10.31
C ASP A 11 -11.36 3.62 9.02
N THR A 12 -10.07 3.92 8.81
CA THR A 12 -9.59 4.58 7.57
C THR A 12 -9.83 3.71 6.32
N LEU A 13 -9.63 2.40 6.42
CA LEU A 13 -9.86 1.48 5.31
C LEU A 13 -11.35 1.19 5.08
N GLU A 14 -12.17 1.16 6.13
CA GLU A 14 -13.62 0.99 6.03
C GLU A 14 -14.28 2.17 5.31
N LEU A 15 -13.76 3.39 5.44
CA LEU A 15 -14.20 4.55 4.66
C LEU A 15 -14.05 4.28 3.15
N HIS A 16 -12.84 3.90 2.72
CA HIS A 16 -12.56 3.62 1.31
C HIS A 16 -13.36 2.42 0.80
N ARG A 17 -13.54 1.40 1.63
CA ARG A 17 -14.42 0.25 1.34
C ARG A 17 -15.86 0.70 1.08
N GLN A 18 -16.40 1.62 1.87
CA GLN A 18 -17.74 2.16 1.67
C GLN A 18 -17.85 2.96 0.37
N ILE A 19 -16.83 3.76 0.04
CA ILE A 19 -16.75 4.51 -1.22
C ILE A 19 -16.80 3.55 -2.41
N PHE A 20 -15.97 2.51 -2.42
CA PHE A 20 -15.96 1.54 -3.52
C PHE A 20 -17.27 0.76 -3.63
N THR A 21 -17.85 0.37 -2.50
CA THR A 21 -19.16 -0.28 -2.47
C THR A 21 -20.24 0.64 -3.05
N TYR A 22 -20.18 1.95 -2.75
CA TYR A 22 -21.10 2.93 -3.32
C TYR A 22 -20.91 3.09 -4.83
N LEU A 23 -19.67 3.14 -5.32
CA LEU A 23 -19.38 3.23 -6.75
C LEU A 23 -19.88 2.01 -7.52
N GLU A 24 -19.73 0.80 -6.97
CA GLU A 24 -20.28 -0.42 -7.58
C GLU A 24 -21.82 -0.40 -7.60
N GLN A 25 -22.45 -0.06 -6.48
CA GLN A 25 -23.91 -0.04 -6.36
C GLN A 25 -24.58 1.03 -7.24
N SER A 26 -23.89 2.13 -7.48
CA SER A 26 -24.34 3.21 -8.36
C SER A 26 -24.05 2.95 -9.85
N GLY A 27 -23.29 1.89 -10.17
CA GLY A 27 -22.87 1.57 -11.53
C GLY A 27 -21.78 2.50 -12.09
N LEU A 28 -21.09 3.25 -11.23
CA LEU A 28 -19.97 4.14 -11.59
C LEU A 28 -18.64 3.40 -11.65
N LEU A 29 -18.55 2.23 -11.02
CA LEU A 29 -17.38 1.36 -11.03
C LEU A 29 -17.76 0.01 -11.66
N ASP A 30 -17.03 -0.36 -12.71
CA ASP A 30 -17.09 -1.67 -13.33
C ASP A 30 -15.69 -2.29 -13.26
N MET A 31 -15.55 -3.36 -12.47
CA MET A 31 -14.27 -4.05 -12.31
C MET A 31 -13.90 -4.89 -13.53
N GLU A 32 -14.81 -5.15 -14.46
CA GLU A 32 -14.50 -5.82 -15.72
C GLU A 32 -13.82 -4.86 -16.71
N SER A 33 -14.11 -3.56 -16.60
CA SER A 33 -13.51 -2.51 -17.43
C SER A 33 -12.08 -2.15 -16.99
N ALA A 34 -11.11 -2.28 -17.89
CA ALA A 34 -9.72 -1.91 -17.63
C ALA A 34 -9.56 -0.42 -17.29
N VAL A 35 -10.26 0.45 -18.02
CA VAL A 35 -10.30 1.90 -17.78
C VAL A 35 -10.66 2.20 -16.33
N HIS A 36 -11.75 1.61 -15.84
CA HIS A 36 -12.23 1.88 -14.48
C HIS A 36 -11.24 1.35 -13.44
N ARG A 37 -10.65 0.16 -13.63
CA ARG A 37 -9.65 -0.38 -12.69
C ARG A 37 -8.39 0.48 -12.61
N VAL A 38 -7.90 0.97 -13.74
CA VAL A 38 -6.69 1.80 -13.82
C VAL A 38 -6.94 3.18 -13.23
N CYS A 39 -8.03 3.85 -13.61
CA CYS A 39 -8.41 5.15 -13.04
C CYS A 39 -8.66 5.04 -11.52
N LEU A 40 -9.31 3.96 -11.06
CA LEU A 40 -9.53 3.73 -9.63
C LEU A 40 -8.18 3.62 -8.90
N TYR A 41 -7.24 2.87 -9.45
CA TYR A 41 -5.91 2.71 -8.88
C TYR A 41 -5.16 4.05 -8.80
N ILE A 42 -5.04 4.77 -9.91
CA ILE A 42 -4.28 6.04 -9.98
C ILE A 42 -4.84 7.10 -9.03
N ILE A 43 -6.16 7.18 -8.88
CA ILE A 43 -6.79 8.19 -8.01
C ILE A 43 -6.77 7.77 -6.55
N PHE A 44 -7.16 6.54 -6.23
CA PHE A 44 -7.38 6.13 -4.84
C PHE A 44 -6.13 5.55 -4.16
N GLN A 45 -5.17 4.98 -4.87
CA GLN A 45 -3.90 4.52 -4.28
C GLN A 45 -3.17 5.64 -3.52
N PRO A 46 -2.90 6.81 -4.13
CA PRO A 46 -2.19 7.87 -3.44
C PRO A 46 -3.04 8.52 -2.33
N ARG A 47 -4.37 8.59 -2.48
CA ARG A 47 -5.31 9.09 -1.44
C ARG A 47 -5.37 8.19 -0.21
N ILE A 48 -5.45 6.87 -0.41
CA ILE A 48 -5.40 5.88 0.67
C ILE A 48 -4.06 6.00 1.39
N GLN A 49 -2.95 6.07 0.64
CA GLN A 49 -1.63 6.21 1.23
C GLN A 49 -1.52 7.48 2.08
N HIS A 50 -1.99 8.61 1.56
CA HIS A 50 -2.04 9.87 2.31
C HIS A 50 -2.84 9.74 3.61
N SER A 51 -4.05 9.17 3.54
CA SER A 51 -4.91 8.98 4.72
C SER A 51 -4.28 8.04 5.77
N LEU A 52 -3.54 7.01 5.32
CA LEU A 52 -2.77 6.13 6.19
C LEU A 52 -1.58 6.85 6.83
N ASP A 53 -0.90 7.73 6.10
CA ASP A 53 0.21 8.52 6.63
C ASP A 53 -0.26 9.58 7.63
N GLU A 54 -1.40 10.23 7.38
CA GLU A 54 -2.05 11.12 8.34
C GLU A 54 -2.45 10.37 9.61
N THR A 55 -3.07 9.20 9.45
CA THR A 55 -3.44 8.31 10.56
C THR A 55 -2.21 7.92 11.38
N ARG A 56 -1.12 7.55 10.71
CA ARG A 56 0.16 7.22 11.33
C ARG A 56 0.75 8.43 12.07
N SER A 57 0.71 9.62 11.48
CA SER A 57 1.24 10.85 12.07
C SER A 57 0.42 11.29 13.29
N SER A 58 -0.91 11.27 13.17
CA SER A 58 -1.85 11.51 14.27
C SER A 58 -1.61 10.53 15.41
N TRP A 59 -1.41 9.25 15.10
CA TRP A 59 -1.04 8.26 16.10
C TRP A 59 0.34 8.53 16.71
N ASN A 60 1.35 8.90 15.94
CA ASN A 60 2.67 9.18 16.51
C ASN A 60 2.65 10.34 17.51
N ASN A 61 1.69 11.26 17.36
CA ASN A 61 1.55 12.47 18.17
C ASN A 61 0.41 12.42 19.19
N HIS A 62 -0.47 11.41 19.18
CA HIS A 62 -1.55 11.32 20.17
C HIS A 62 -1.01 10.99 21.57
N LYS A 63 -1.62 11.58 22.59
CA LYS A 63 -1.23 11.37 23.98
C LYS A 63 -1.84 10.07 24.49
N ILE A 64 -1.00 9.11 24.89
CA ILE A 64 -1.49 7.86 25.46
C ILE A 64 -1.88 8.10 26.92
N ARG A 65 -3.18 7.98 27.21
CA ARG A 65 -3.75 8.22 28.55
C ARG A 65 -3.18 7.29 29.62
N THR A 66 -2.91 6.04 29.28
CA THR A 66 -2.29 5.02 30.14
C THR A 66 -0.79 5.20 30.36
N ALA A 67 -0.14 6.09 29.62
CA ALA A 67 1.29 6.42 29.75
C ALA A 67 1.50 7.87 30.21
N GLY A 68 0.59 8.39 31.03
CA GLY A 68 0.69 9.73 31.60
C GLY A 68 0.56 10.87 30.59
N ASN A 69 -0.22 10.68 29.51
CA ASN A 69 -0.39 11.64 28.41
C ASN A 69 0.89 11.91 27.58
N THR A 70 1.81 10.94 27.56
CA THR A 70 3.01 11.00 26.73
C THR A 70 2.72 10.45 25.33
N THR A 71 3.29 11.06 24.29
CA THR A 71 3.13 10.57 22.91
C THR A 71 3.99 9.32 22.67
N PRO A 72 3.61 8.42 21.74
CA PRO A 72 4.43 7.26 21.38
C PRO A 72 5.88 7.63 21.03
N ILE A 73 6.08 8.71 20.26
CA ILE A 73 7.41 9.22 19.93
C ILE A 73 8.19 9.59 21.20
N ALA A 74 7.57 10.30 22.13
CA ALA A 74 8.23 10.71 23.36
C ALA A 74 8.56 9.50 24.26
N LEU A 75 7.71 8.47 24.28
CA LEU A 75 8.03 7.20 24.96
C LEU A 75 9.20 6.47 24.32
N TYR A 76 9.27 6.43 22.98
CA TYR A 76 10.39 5.83 22.25
C TYR A 76 11.70 6.58 22.50
N GLN A 77 11.67 7.91 22.47
CA GLN A 77 12.85 8.72 22.78
C GLN A 77 13.31 8.52 24.23
N LEU A 78 12.37 8.42 25.18
CA LEU A 78 12.68 8.15 26.58
C LEU A 78 13.26 6.75 26.78
N SER A 79 12.71 5.72 26.13
CA SER A 79 13.24 4.36 26.20
C SER A 79 14.62 4.25 25.55
N LYS A 80 14.81 4.86 24.37
CA LYS A 80 16.10 4.96 23.67
C LYS A 80 17.15 5.64 24.56
N THR A 81 16.81 6.78 25.15
CA THR A 81 17.71 7.50 26.07
C THR A 81 18.06 6.65 27.30
N ARG A 82 17.09 5.93 27.88
CA ARG A 82 17.34 4.99 28.99
C ARG A 82 18.22 3.81 28.56
N ALA A 83 18.06 3.32 27.34
CA ALA A 83 18.86 2.22 26.81
C ALA A 83 20.32 2.62 26.57
N ILE A 84 20.53 3.80 25.98
CA ILE A 84 21.86 4.40 25.82
C ILE A 84 22.53 4.60 27.19
N ASN A 85 21.81 5.19 28.16
CA ASN A 85 22.35 5.43 29.50
C ASN A 85 22.69 4.15 30.27
N ARG A 86 22.07 3.02 29.92
CA ARG A 86 22.31 1.71 30.55
C ARG A 86 23.30 0.83 29.77
N GLY A 87 23.82 1.30 28.65
CA GLY A 87 24.95 0.68 27.93
C GLY A 87 24.63 -0.56 27.09
N TYR A 88 23.36 -0.95 26.95
CA TYR A 88 22.95 -2.07 26.07
C TYR A 88 22.45 -1.61 24.69
N TRP A 89 22.50 -0.30 24.40
CA TRP A 89 22.26 0.24 23.06
C TRP A 89 23.58 0.80 22.51
N THR A 90 24.23 0.06 21.61
CA THR A 90 25.54 0.41 21.02
C THR A 90 25.46 1.47 19.92
N GLY A 91 24.27 2.02 19.65
CA GLY A 91 24.08 2.99 18.57
C GLY A 91 23.95 2.36 17.19
N ASP A 92 23.76 1.03 17.12
CA ASP A 92 23.45 0.34 15.89
C ASP A 92 22.11 0.85 15.32
N PRO A 93 22.10 1.49 14.13
CA PRO A 93 20.88 1.93 13.45
C PRO A 93 20.01 0.75 12.98
N GLY A 94 20.53 -0.48 13.05
CA GLY A 94 20.04 -1.63 12.30
C GLY A 94 20.68 -1.65 10.92
N ASP A 95 20.54 -2.81 10.27
CA ASP A 95 20.99 -2.98 8.88
C ASP A 95 20.13 -2.15 7.93
N ASP A 96 20.77 -1.55 6.92
CA ASP A 96 20.07 -0.77 5.91
C ASP A 96 19.22 -1.68 5.01
N ILE A 97 18.25 -1.10 4.29
CA ILE A 97 17.29 -1.87 3.46
C ILE A 97 17.98 -2.81 2.47
N ARG A 98 19.15 -2.43 1.93
CA ARG A 98 19.89 -3.31 1.00
C ARG A 98 20.45 -4.53 1.71
N THR A 99 20.97 -4.35 2.92
CA THR A 99 21.50 -5.43 3.74
C THR A 99 20.35 -6.33 4.23
N ALA A 100 19.22 -5.75 4.66
CA ALA A 100 18.04 -6.50 5.09
C ALA A 100 17.29 -7.22 3.94
N SER A 101 17.47 -6.79 2.69
CA SER A 101 16.92 -7.47 1.50
C SER A 101 17.87 -8.49 0.89
N ASP A 102 19.06 -8.68 1.45
CA ASP A 102 19.97 -9.72 0.98
C ASP A 102 19.33 -11.10 1.27
N PRO A 103 19.25 -12.01 0.28
CA PRO A 103 18.72 -13.35 0.50
C PRO A 103 19.47 -14.14 1.58
N ALA A 104 20.73 -13.79 1.85
CA ALA A 104 21.56 -14.37 2.91
C ALA A 104 21.46 -13.60 4.25
N TYR A 105 20.56 -12.61 4.35
CA TYR A 105 20.35 -11.88 5.61
C TYR A 105 19.78 -12.81 6.68
N GLY A 106 20.56 -13.04 7.74
CA GLY A 106 20.23 -14.02 8.78
C GLY A 106 20.84 -15.41 8.56
N GLU A 107 21.58 -15.63 7.46
CA GLU A 107 22.45 -16.79 7.32
C GLU A 107 23.80 -16.51 7.98
N ASP A 108 23.99 -16.99 9.22
CA ASP A 108 25.29 -16.91 9.88
C ASP A 108 26.28 -17.88 9.19
N PRO A 109 27.41 -17.39 8.64
CA PRO A 109 28.40 -18.23 7.95
C PRO A 109 29.15 -19.09 8.97
N GLY A 110 28.55 -20.22 9.37
CA GLY A 110 29.16 -21.15 10.32
C GLY A 110 28.18 -22.03 11.09
N GLU A 111 26.89 -21.70 11.12
CA GLU A 111 25.90 -22.62 11.69
C GLU A 111 25.49 -23.67 10.68
N ARG A 112 25.46 -24.92 11.13
CA ARG A 112 24.99 -26.04 10.29
C ARG A 112 23.51 -25.78 10.06
N LEU A 113 23.12 -25.61 8.79
CA LEU A 113 21.72 -25.60 8.39
C LEU A 113 20.96 -26.69 9.16
N PRO A 114 19.76 -26.39 9.67
CA PRO A 114 18.92 -27.41 10.27
C PRO A 114 18.76 -28.59 9.28
N PRO A 115 18.54 -29.82 9.77
CA PRO A 115 18.39 -31.00 8.92
C PRO A 115 17.40 -30.73 7.77
N ALA A 116 17.64 -31.29 6.58
CA ALA A 116 16.80 -31.05 5.40
C ALA A 116 15.29 -31.30 5.63
N ASP A 117 14.94 -32.12 6.63
CA ASP A 117 13.56 -32.38 7.05
C ASP A 117 12.87 -31.15 7.69
N GLU A 118 13.62 -30.20 8.25
CA GLU A 118 13.07 -28.93 8.79
C GLU A 118 12.89 -27.89 7.66
N LEU A 119 13.77 -27.88 6.65
CA LEU A 119 13.63 -27.03 5.45
C LEU A 119 12.38 -27.38 4.61
N ALA A 120 11.95 -28.65 4.63
CA ALA A 120 10.77 -29.10 3.88
C ALA A 120 9.45 -28.47 4.38
N ASN A 121 9.44 -27.95 5.61
CA ASN A 121 8.27 -27.30 6.21
C ASN A 121 8.34 -25.77 6.15
N ASP A 122 9.46 -25.19 5.71
CA ASP A 122 9.53 -23.75 5.54
C ASP A 122 8.65 -23.33 4.35
N PRO A 123 7.83 -22.28 4.52
CA PRO A 123 7.06 -21.75 3.42
C PRO A 123 8.04 -21.21 2.38
N THR A 124 8.13 -21.90 1.25
CA THR A 124 8.84 -21.40 0.07
C THR A 124 8.26 -20.06 -0.32
N SER A 125 9.12 -19.11 -0.72
CA SER A 125 8.69 -17.86 -1.33
C SER A 125 7.64 -18.15 -2.40
N PRO A 126 6.52 -17.40 -2.44
CA PRO A 126 5.48 -17.63 -3.44
C PRO A 126 6.11 -17.60 -4.83
N ASP A 127 5.99 -18.71 -5.55
CA ASP A 127 6.46 -18.84 -6.91
C ASP A 127 5.40 -18.25 -7.84
N PHE A 128 5.68 -17.07 -8.38
CA PHE A 128 4.77 -16.37 -9.27
C PHE A 128 4.81 -16.91 -10.71
N SER A 129 5.66 -17.92 -11.01
CA SER A 129 5.83 -18.46 -12.36
C SER A 129 4.82 -19.53 -12.79
N GLU A 130 3.89 -19.93 -11.91
CA GLU A 130 2.87 -20.95 -12.19
C GLU A 130 1.81 -20.53 -13.23
N PHE A 131 1.72 -19.24 -13.56
CA PHE A 131 0.65 -18.75 -14.43
C PHE A 131 1.12 -18.57 -15.88
N PRO A 132 0.42 -19.19 -16.86
CA PRO A 132 0.87 -19.19 -18.25
C PRO A 132 0.64 -17.85 -18.97
N ASN A 133 -0.21 -16.97 -18.43
CA ASN A 133 -0.48 -15.65 -18.99
C ASN A 133 -1.10 -14.70 -17.94
N VAL A 134 -1.06 -13.39 -18.24
CA VAL A 134 -1.56 -12.31 -17.39
C VAL A 134 -3.08 -12.42 -17.15
N ALA A 135 -3.84 -13.00 -18.08
CA ALA A 135 -5.27 -13.25 -17.89
C ALA A 135 -5.55 -14.34 -16.82
N ALA A 136 -4.68 -15.35 -16.72
CA ALA A 136 -4.75 -16.39 -15.70
C ALA A 136 -4.33 -15.86 -14.33
N GLU A 137 -3.31 -14.97 -14.29
CA GLU A 137 -2.91 -14.25 -13.08
C GLU A 137 -4.03 -13.33 -12.57
N ARG A 138 -4.71 -12.63 -13.49
CA ARG A 138 -5.87 -11.78 -13.19
C ARG A 138 -7.05 -12.58 -12.64
N ASN A 139 -7.37 -13.73 -13.24
CA ASN A 139 -8.43 -14.62 -12.75
C ASN A 139 -8.08 -15.26 -11.40
N ALA A 140 -6.79 -15.42 -11.11
CA ALA A 140 -6.30 -15.86 -9.79
C ALA A 140 -6.27 -14.73 -8.74
N GLY A 141 -6.58 -13.48 -9.13
CA GLY A 141 -6.58 -12.31 -8.24
C GLY A 141 -5.19 -11.84 -7.84
N ILE A 142 -4.16 -12.18 -8.63
CA ILE A 142 -2.75 -11.89 -8.32
C ILE A 142 -2.36 -10.50 -8.82
N PHE A 143 -2.86 -10.08 -9.99
CA PHE A 143 -2.59 -8.78 -10.59
C PHE A 143 -3.88 -8.13 -11.08
N VAL A 144 -4.06 -6.83 -10.80
CA VAL A 144 -5.29 -6.07 -11.12
C VAL A 144 -5.10 -5.16 -12.34
N ASN A 145 -3.93 -4.51 -12.47
CA ASN A 145 -3.58 -3.59 -13.56
C ASN A 145 -2.13 -3.83 -13.99
N GLU A 146 -1.84 -3.77 -15.28
CA GLU A 146 -0.47 -3.90 -15.81
C GLU A 146 0.31 -2.58 -15.68
N ASP A 147 1.64 -2.64 -15.58
CA ASP A 147 2.50 -1.45 -15.49
C ASP A 147 2.38 -0.55 -16.73
N GLU A 148 2.10 -1.12 -17.90
CA GLU A 148 1.88 -0.36 -19.14
C GLU A 148 0.55 0.41 -19.09
N GLU A 149 -0.53 -0.24 -18.67
CA GLU A 149 -1.85 0.40 -18.52
C GLU A 149 -1.79 1.58 -17.54
N ILE A 150 -1.01 1.44 -16.46
CA ILE A 150 -0.80 2.52 -15.49
C ILE A 150 -0.04 3.69 -16.11
N ARG A 151 1.03 3.43 -16.87
CA ARG A 151 1.81 4.48 -17.54
C ARG A 151 1.01 5.27 -18.56
N GLU A 152 0.24 4.57 -19.39
CA GLU A 152 -0.61 5.19 -20.41
C GLU A 152 -1.68 6.09 -19.76
N ALA A 153 -2.32 5.60 -18.69
CA ALA A 153 -3.28 6.41 -17.96
C ALA A 153 -2.63 7.59 -17.22
N GLU A 154 -1.42 7.44 -16.67
CA GLU A 154 -0.68 8.57 -16.09
C GLU A 154 -0.34 9.64 -17.13
N GLU A 155 -0.01 9.26 -18.36
CA GLU A 155 0.22 10.20 -19.47
C GLU A 155 -1.08 10.92 -19.86
N ALA A 156 -2.17 10.17 -20.04
CA ALA A 156 -3.46 10.73 -20.40
C ALA A 156 -4.06 11.64 -19.31
N LEU A 157 -3.77 11.34 -18.04
CA LEU A 157 -4.29 12.07 -16.88
C LEU A 157 -3.34 13.19 -16.40
N GLY A 158 -2.22 13.45 -17.09
CA GLY A 158 -1.07 14.20 -16.57
C GLY A 158 -1.32 15.59 -15.95
N ASP A 159 -2.38 16.30 -16.38
CA ASP A 159 -2.77 17.61 -15.82
C ASP A 159 -3.94 17.53 -14.82
N LEU A 160 -4.49 16.35 -14.58
CA LEU A 160 -5.59 16.18 -13.64
C LEU A 160 -5.04 16.32 -12.21
N GLY A 161 -5.61 17.23 -11.44
CA GLY A 161 -5.33 17.40 -10.03
C GLY A 161 -5.79 16.19 -9.20
N ILE A 162 -5.10 15.04 -9.33
CA ILE A 162 -5.52 13.74 -8.75
C ILE A 162 -5.67 13.76 -7.22
N MET A 163 -5.02 14.71 -6.55
CA MET A 163 -5.04 14.93 -5.10
C MET A 163 -5.86 16.16 -4.68
N GLU A 164 -6.52 16.86 -5.60
CA GLU A 164 -7.36 18.00 -5.24
C GLU A 164 -8.54 17.54 -4.36
N ASP A 165 -8.96 18.40 -3.44
CA ASP A 165 -10.16 18.13 -2.65
C ASP A 165 -11.39 18.50 -3.48
N ASP A 166 -12.13 17.49 -3.92
CA ASP A 166 -13.39 17.65 -4.64
C ASP A 166 -14.59 17.78 -3.69
N GLY A 167 -14.39 17.67 -2.38
CA GLY A 167 -15.47 17.64 -1.39
C GLY A 167 -16.34 16.39 -1.45
N ASN A 168 -16.00 15.42 -2.31
CA ASN A 168 -16.72 14.17 -2.53
C ASN A 168 -15.78 12.96 -2.46
N TRP A 169 -14.78 13.02 -1.58
CA TRP A 169 -13.86 11.91 -1.28
C TRP A 169 -13.05 11.39 -2.49
N GLY A 170 -12.88 12.20 -3.54
CA GLY A 170 -12.20 11.82 -4.77
C GLY A 170 -13.08 11.14 -5.81
N ILE A 171 -14.39 11.00 -5.56
CA ILE A 171 -15.34 10.37 -6.50
C ILE A 171 -15.49 11.20 -7.78
N ASP A 172 -15.54 12.53 -7.67
CA ASP A 172 -15.76 13.40 -8.83
C ASP A 172 -14.51 13.42 -9.71
N ILE A 173 -13.33 13.41 -9.09
CA ILE A 173 -12.04 13.30 -9.77
C ILE A 173 -11.92 11.93 -10.46
N TYR A 174 -12.35 10.84 -9.81
CA TYR A 174 -12.41 9.52 -10.44
C TYR A 174 -13.33 9.51 -11.68
N CYS A 175 -14.56 10.03 -11.57
CA CYS A 175 -15.48 10.08 -12.71
C CYS A 175 -14.89 10.91 -13.86
N ARG A 176 -14.22 12.02 -13.54
CA ARG A 176 -13.55 12.85 -14.54
C ARG A 176 -12.36 12.14 -15.18
N ALA A 177 -11.57 11.40 -14.40
CA ALA A 177 -10.46 10.61 -14.90
C ALA A 177 -10.94 9.55 -15.90
N VAL A 178 -12.01 8.83 -15.56
CA VAL A 178 -12.64 7.84 -16.46
C VAL A 178 -13.04 8.49 -17.78
N LEU A 179 -13.73 9.63 -17.75
CA LEU A 179 -14.16 10.32 -18.98
C LEU A 179 -12.99 10.76 -19.87
N ILE A 180 -11.91 11.26 -19.27
CA ILE A 180 -10.71 11.68 -20.02
C ILE A 180 -10.04 10.46 -20.64
N PHE A 181 -9.88 9.40 -19.86
CA PHE A 181 -9.19 8.20 -20.33
C PHE A 181 -9.98 7.46 -21.40
N THR A 182 -11.31 7.38 -21.29
CA THR A 182 -12.16 6.83 -22.35
C THR A 182 -12.07 7.64 -23.63
N ALA A 183 -12.05 8.98 -23.55
CA ALA A 183 -11.93 9.82 -24.73
C ALA A 183 -10.56 9.65 -25.41
N HIS A 184 -9.49 9.49 -24.63
CA HIS A 184 -8.16 9.23 -25.17
C HIS A 184 -8.09 7.89 -25.91
N LEU A 185 -8.75 6.85 -25.40
CA LEU A 185 -8.85 5.56 -26.08
C LEU A 185 -9.66 5.65 -27.38
N GLU A 186 -10.78 6.38 -27.39
CA GLU A 186 -11.58 6.60 -28.62
C GLU A 186 -10.76 7.33 -29.71
N GLU A 187 -9.99 8.36 -29.34
CA GLU A 187 -9.11 9.07 -30.29
C GLU A 187 -8.02 8.16 -30.87
N SER A 188 -7.51 7.22 -30.09
CA SER A 188 -6.51 6.25 -30.55
C SER A 188 -7.08 5.19 -31.51
N GLU A 189 -8.38 4.87 -31.40
CA GLU A 189 -9.07 3.94 -32.29
C GLU A 189 -9.44 4.58 -33.63
N ASP A 190 -9.74 5.90 -33.65
CA ASP A 190 -10.11 6.65 -34.86
C ASP A 190 -8.91 6.99 -35.77
N GLU A 191 -7.67 6.95 -35.25
CA GLU A 191 -6.44 7.20 -36.03
C GLU A 191 -5.87 5.96 -36.75
N ASN A 192 -6.48 4.79 -36.59
CA ASN A 192 -6.00 3.50 -37.11
C ASN A 192 -6.91 2.88 -38.19
#